data_AF-A0A9P6LZV0-F1
#
_entry.id   AF-A0A9P6LZV0-F1
#
_cell.length_a   1.000
_cell.length_b   1.000
_cell.length_c   1.000
_cell.angle_alpha   90.00
_cell.angle_beta   90.00
_cell.angle_gamma   90.00
#
_symmetry.space_group_name_H-M   'P 1'
#
loop_
_entity.id
_entity.type
_entity.pdbx_description
1 polymer ?
#
loop_
_entity_poly.entity_id
_entity_poly.type
_entity_poly.pdbx_seq_one_letter_code
_entity_poly.pdbx_strand_id
1 'polypeptide(L)'
;MPTIDPPPAGSSQLTETISSFTTLTDPRAINDALLVFSHALQGLNSRESKQRILEAIPIAHFLQLLQGDYGDETEYIIDRTCSVLESLLQEKTYSELIQDPLLSVALFQALKSPLSRVHALGLSQVDKVAKEDVSVLRSMLQSDIFNAAVVGIASDSISIAERSKQTLAK
;
A
#
# COMPACT_ATOMS: atom_id res chain seq x y z
N MET A 1 25.88 -27.24 24.48
CA MET A 1 25.38 -26.87 23.14
C MET A 1 24.63 -25.56 23.30
N PRO A 2 24.88 -24.53 22.48
CA PRO A 2 24.04 -23.34 22.47
C PRO A 2 22.66 -23.73 21.89
N THR A 3 21.60 -23.47 22.65
CA THR A 3 20.23 -23.65 22.23
C THR A 3 19.93 -22.56 21.20
N ILE A 4 19.86 -22.93 19.92
CA ILE A 4 19.36 -22.05 18.87
C ILE A 4 17.84 -22.11 19.00
N ASP A 5 17.23 -21.03 19.47
CA ASP A 5 15.78 -20.93 19.46
C ASP A 5 15.29 -21.09 18.01
N PRO A 6 14.30 -21.96 17.75
CA PRO A 6 13.73 -22.09 16.42
C PRO A 6 13.15 -20.73 16.02
N PRO A 7 13.32 -20.30 14.76
CA PRO A 7 12.76 -19.04 14.32
C PRO A 7 11.24 -19.07 14.52
N PRO A 8 10.60 -17.97 14.95
CA PRO A 8 9.17 -17.93 15.21
C PRO A 8 8.43 -18.38 13.94
N ALA A 9 7.43 -19.26 14.09
CA ALA A 9 6.74 -19.93 12.99
C ALA A 9 6.24 -18.97 11.87
N GLY A 10 5.96 -17.71 12.20
CA GLY A 10 5.57 -16.68 11.23
C GLY A 10 6.68 -16.22 10.26
N SER A 11 7.96 -16.45 10.58
CA SER A 11 9.09 -16.05 9.73
C SER A 11 9.33 -16.99 8.54
N SER A 12 9.07 -18.30 8.70
CA SER A 12 9.11 -19.27 7.59
C SER A 12 7.99 -19.00 6.60
N GLN A 13 6.76 -18.80 7.11
CA GLN A 13 5.59 -18.53 6.29
C GLN A 13 5.72 -17.23 5.49
N LEU A 14 6.24 -16.15 6.08
CA LEU A 14 6.52 -14.91 5.36
C LEU A 14 7.53 -15.13 4.23
N THR A 15 8.60 -15.88 4.48
CA THR A 15 9.65 -16.14 3.49
C THR A 15 9.11 -16.93 2.29
N GLU A 16 8.32 -17.97 2.55
CA GLU A 16 7.65 -18.78 1.52
C GLU A 16 6.60 -17.97 0.75
N THR A 17 5.87 -17.09 1.44
CA THR A 17 4.89 -16.21 0.80
C THR A 17 5.60 -15.22 -0.12
N ILE A 18 6.68 -14.57 0.33
CA ILE A 18 7.46 -13.64 -0.48
C ILE A 18 7.98 -14.29 -1.76
N SER A 19 8.49 -15.52 -1.68
CA SER A 19 9.09 -16.20 -2.83
C SER A 19 8.09 -16.64 -3.90
N SER A 20 6.82 -16.84 -3.52
CA SER A 20 5.78 -17.35 -4.41
C SER A 20 4.76 -16.31 -4.85
N PHE A 21 4.62 -15.20 -4.12
CA PHE A 21 3.53 -14.23 -4.28
C PHE A 21 3.32 -13.75 -5.71
N THR A 22 4.39 -13.39 -6.42
CA THR A 22 4.32 -12.85 -7.78
C THR A 22 3.87 -13.85 -8.84
N THR A 23 3.77 -15.13 -8.47
CA THR A 23 3.32 -16.22 -9.35
C THR A 23 1.93 -16.73 -9.01
N LEU A 24 1.32 -16.24 -7.92
CA LEU A 24 -0.02 -16.65 -7.51
C LEU A 24 -1.06 -16.11 -8.50
N THR A 25 -2.01 -16.98 -8.85
CA THR A 25 -3.13 -16.66 -9.76
C THR A 25 -4.48 -17.00 -9.15
N ASP A 26 -4.51 -17.86 -8.13
CA ASP A 26 -5.72 -18.18 -7.38
C ASP A 26 -6.09 -17.02 -6.44
N PRO A 27 -7.31 -16.44 -6.54
CA PRO A 27 -7.74 -15.33 -5.69
C PRO A 27 -7.61 -15.59 -4.19
N ARG A 28 -7.92 -16.81 -3.74
CA ARG A 28 -7.83 -17.15 -2.31
C ARG A 28 -6.38 -17.18 -1.84
N ALA A 29 -5.50 -17.82 -2.62
CA ALA A 29 -4.06 -17.82 -2.33
C ALA A 29 -3.48 -16.40 -2.32
N ILE A 30 -3.89 -15.52 -3.23
CA ILE A 30 -3.50 -14.11 -3.24
C ILE A 30 -3.98 -13.43 -1.95
N ASN A 31 -5.25 -13.62 -1.58
CA ASN A 31 -5.85 -13.03 -0.38
C ASN A 31 -5.15 -13.49 0.91
N ASP A 32 -4.80 -14.78 1.00
CA ASP A 32 -4.05 -15.36 2.12
C ASP A 32 -2.62 -14.81 2.20
N ALA A 33 -1.94 -14.70 1.07
CA ALA A 33 -0.60 -14.10 1.02
C ALA A 33 -0.61 -12.64 1.48
N LEU A 34 -1.60 -11.86 1.04
CA LEU A 34 -1.80 -10.47 1.49
C LEU A 34 -2.07 -10.40 3.00
N LEU A 35 -2.76 -11.39 3.58
CA LEU A 35 -2.97 -11.47 5.03
C LEU A 35 -1.65 -11.65 5.78
N VAL A 36 -0.80 -12.57 5.29
CA VAL A 36 0.53 -12.83 5.86
C VAL A 36 1.35 -11.53 5.84
N PHE A 37 1.34 -10.79 4.73
CA PHE A 37 2.01 -9.49 4.66
C PHE A 37 1.43 -8.47 5.64
N SER A 38 0.10 -8.35 5.72
CA SER A 38 -0.54 -7.43 6.66
C SER A 38 -0.12 -7.72 8.10
N HIS A 39 -0.08 -8.99 8.51
CA HIS A 39 0.38 -9.37 9.85
C HIS A 39 1.87 -9.09 10.05
N ALA A 40 2.70 -9.38 9.06
CA ALA A 40 4.14 -9.14 9.13
C ALA A 40 4.48 -7.64 9.24
N LEU A 41 3.70 -6.78 8.59
CA LEU A 41 3.87 -5.32 8.59
C LEU A 41 3.32 -4.63 9.86
N GLN A 42 2.51 -5.32 10.65
CA GLN A 42 2.02 -4.84 11.96
C GLN A 42 2.79 -5.41 13.15
N GLY A 43 3.63 -6.43 12.92
CA GLY A 43 4.39 -7.10 13.97
C GLY A 43 5.60 -6.31 14.50
N LEU A 44 6.22 -6.81 15.57
CA LEU A 44 7.40 -6.21 16.21
C LEU A 44 8.61 -6.05 15.25
N ASN A 45 8.69 -6.89 14.22
CA ASN A 45 9.74 -6.86 13.20
C ASN A 45 9.26 -6.20 11.89
N SER A 46 8.25 -5.35 11.94
CA SER A 46 7.61 -4.73 10.76
C SER A 46 8.61 -4.05 9.81
N ARG A 47 9.64 -3.39 10.35
CA ARG A 47 10.69 -2.76 9.54
C ARG A 47 11.48 -3.77 8.71
N GLU A 48 11.90 -4.89 9.30
CA GLU A 48 12.62 -5.94 8.60
C GLU A 48 11.72 -6.61 7.55
N SER A 49 10.48 -6.95 7.94
CA SER A 49 9.48 -7.52 7.03
C SER A 49 9.23 -6.60 5.83
N LYS A 50 9.07 -5.30 6.07
CA LYS A 50 8.87 -4.29 5.03
C LYS A 50 10.03 -4.25 4.05
N GLN A 51 11.27 -4.24 4.55
CA GLN A 51 12.46 -4.25 3.70
C GLN A 51 12.50 -5.52 2.84
N ARG A 52 12.28 -6.70 3.44
CA ARG A 52 12.28 -7.98 2.71
C ARG A 52 11.19 -8.04 1.63
N ILE A 53 10.01 -7.51 1.91
CA ILE A 53 8.92 -7.43 0.93
C ILE A 53 9.31 -6.50 -0.22
N LEU A 54 9.83 -5.30 0.07
CA LEU A 54 10.22 -4.32 -0.95
C LEU A 54 11.40 -4.77 -1.82
N GLU A 55 12.31 -5.58 -1.28
CA GLU A 55 13.45 -6.14 -2.03
C GLU A 55 13.01 -7.24 -3.00
N ALA A 56 11.99 -8.02 -2.65
CA ALA A 56 11.58 -9.20 -3.40
C ALA A 56 10.35 -8.98 -4.31
N ILE A 57 9.43 -8.09 -3.92
CA ILE A 57 8.16 -7.88 -4.61
C ILE A 57 8.11 -6.43 -5.12
N PRO A 58 8.12 -6.22 -6.45
CA PRO A 58 7.98 -4.90 -7.02
C PRO A 58 6.64 -4.25 -6.61
N ILE A 59 6.66 -2.96 -6.27
CA ILE A 59 5.42 -2.22 -5.95
C ILE A 59 4.42 -2.30 -7.12
N ALA A 60 4.93 -2.34 -8.37
CA ALA A 60 4.12 -2.54 -9.57
C ALA A 60 3.23 -3.79 -9.51
N HIS A 61 3.65 -4.85 -8.83
CA HIS A 61 2.85 -6.06 -8.70
C HIS A 61 1.65 -5.84 -7.77
N PHE A 62 1.82 -5.16 -6.64
CA PHE A 62 0.70 -4.76 -5.79
C PHE A 62 -0.26 -3.81 -6.53
N LEU A 63 0.27 -2.92 -7.36
CA LEU A 63 -0.56 -2.01 -8.17
C LEU A 63 -1.38 -2.75 -9.23
N GLN A 64 -0.82 -3.80 -9.84
CA GLN A 64 -1.57 -4.69 -10.72
C GLN A 64 -2.72 -5.37 -9.97
N LEU A 65 -2.50 -5.74 -8.70
CA LEU A 65 -3.56 -6.37 -7.92
C LEU A 65 -4.79 -5.49 -7.76
N LEU A 66 -4.62 -4.17 -7.63
CA LEU A 66 -5.73 -3.21 -7.53
C LEU A 66 -6.57 -3.06 -8.82
N GLN A 67 -6.07 -3.55 -9.96
CA GLN A 67 -6.73 -3.44 -11.26
C GLN A 67 -7.43 -4.74 -11.69
N GLY A 68 -7.19 -5.84 -10.97
CA GLY A 68 -7.75 -7.14 -11.30
C GLY A 68 -9.19 -7.32 -10.85
N ASP A 69 -9.91 -8.17 -11.59
CA ASP A 69 -11.19 -8.74 -11.16
C ASP A 69 -10.95 -10.17 -10.67
N TYR A 70 -11.30 -10.43 -9.42
CA TYR A 70 -11.09 -11.70 -8.73
C TYR A 70 -12.42 -12.36 -8.32
N GLY A 71 -13.53 -11.94 -8.91
CA GLY A 71 -14.86 -12.40 -8.53
C GLY A 71 -15.19 -12.03 -7.09
N ASP A 72 -15.68 -13.00 -6.31
CA ASP A 72 -16.15 -12.79 -4.94
C ASP A 72 -15.07 -12.30 -3.96
N GLU A 73 -13.79 -12.51 -4.28
CA GLU A 73 -12.65 -12.09 -3.43
C GLU A 73 -12.18 -10.65 -3.74
N THR A 74 -12.73 -10.00 -4.78
CA THR A 74 -12.22 -8.71 -5.29
C THR A 74 -12.14 -7.64 -4.21
N GLU A 75 -13.22 -7.45 -3.44
CA GLU A 75 -13.25 -6.43 -2.40
C GLU A 75 -12.19 -6.68 -1.31
N TYR A 76 -12.03 -7.94 -0.89
CA TYR A 76 -11.03 -8.32 0.12
C TYR A 76 -9.61 -8.16 -0.38
N ILE A 77 -9.32 -8.59 -1.61
CA ILE A 77 -8.00 -8.45 -2.21
C ILE A 77 -7.66 -6.96 -2.36
N ILE A 78 -8.60 -6.14 -2.81
CA ILE A 78 -8.38 -4.69 -2.96
C ILE A 78 -8.14 -4.03 -1.60
N ASP A 79 -8.95 -4.33 -0.58
CA ASP A 79 -8.77 -3.75 0.74
C ASP A 79 -7.44 -4.14 1.39
N ARG A 80 -7.05 -5.41 1.30
CA ARG A 80 -5.77 -5.88 1.83
C ARG A 80 -4.59 -5.37 1.04
N THR A 81 -4.69 -5.33 -0.29
CA THR A 81 -3.64 -4.73 -1.13
C THR A 81 -3.44 -3.26 -0.78
N CYS A 82 -4.53 -2.49 -0.60
CA CYS A 82 -4.42 -1.10 -0.15
C CYS A 82 -3.75 -1.00 1.21
N SER A 83 -4.13 -1.85 2.16
CA SER A 83 -3.54 -1.84 3.51
C SER A 83 -2.05 -2.18 3.50
N VAL A 84 -1.63 -3.18 2.72
CA VAL A 84 -0.21 -3.53 2.52
C VAL A 84 0.54 -2.35 1.87
N LEU A 85 0.00 -1.77 0.80
CA LEU A 85 0.60 -0.61 0.14
C LEU A 85 0.75 0.59 1.08
N GLU A 86 -0.24 0.88 1.92
CA GLU A 86 -0.15 1.97 2.90
C GLU A 86 1.03 1.75 3.87
N SER A 87 1.22 0.54 4.38
CA SER A 87 2.36 0.19 5.24
C SER A 87 3.70 0.22 4.51
N LEU A 88 3.76 -0.32 3.29
CA LEU A 88 4.98 -0.33 2.47
C LEU A 88 5.42 1.09 2.08
N LEU A 89 4.47 1.98 1.80
CA LEU A 89 4.73 3.36 1.40
C LEU A 89 4.81 4.31 2.59
N GLN A 90 4.52 3.89 3.83
CA GLN A 90 4.36 4.78 4.99
C GLN A 90 5.49 5.80 5.20
N GLU A 91 6.74 5.36 5.03
CA GLU A 91 7.95 6.18 5.24
C GLU A 91 8.32 7.02 4.00
N LYS A 92 7.73 6.76 2.84
CA LYS A 92 8.00 7.54 1.63
C LYS A 92 7.33 8.91 1.71
N THR A 93 8.08 9.95 1.40
CA THR A 93 7.56 11.32 1.26
C THR A 93 6.73 11.45 -0.02
N TYR A 94 5.91 12.50 -0.13
CA TYR A 94 5.17 12.79 -1.36
C TYR A 94 6.11 13.04 -2.54
N SER A 95 7.21 13.77 -2.33
CA SER A 95 8.26 14.03 -3.31
C SER A 95 8.87 12.74 -3.85
N GLU A 96 9.17 11.77 -2.99
CA GLU A 96 9.70 10.47 -3.41
C GLU A 96 8.68 9.67 -4.23
N LEU A 97 7.38 9.80 -3.93
CA LEU A 97 6.31 9.13 -4.68
C LEU A 97 6.14 9.72 -6.08
N ILE A 98 6.19 11.06 -6.22
CA ILE A 98 5.98 11.71 -7.52
C ILE A 98 7.21 11.67 -8.43
N GLN A 99 8.41 11.50 -7.87
CA GLN A 99 9.65 11.36 -8.64
C GLN A 99 9.76 10.01 -9.34
N ASP A 100 9.11 8.97 -8.81
CA ASP A 100 8.98 7.67 -9.46
C ASP A 100 7.83 7.73 -10.49
N PRO A 101 8.11 7.58 -11.80
CA PRO A 101 7.07 7.69 -12.83
C PRO A 101 5.94 6.66 -12.66
N LEU A 102 6.25 5.47 -12.19
CA LEU A 102 5.28 4.40 -12.00
C LEU A 102 4.38 4.70 -10.80
N LEU A 103 4.95 5.16 -9.69
CA LEU A 103 4.17 5.55 -8.51
C LEU A 103 3.35 6.83 -8.75
N SER A 104 3.88 7.78 -9.50
CA SER A 104 3.17 9.00 -9.89
C SER A 104 1.92 8.70 -10.74
N VAL A 105 2.07 7.84 -11.75
CA VAL A 105 0.93 7.37 -12.56
C VAL A 105 -0.07 6.59 -11.71
N ALA A 106 0.41 5.68 -10.86
CA ALA A 106 -0.45 4.89 -9.99
C ALA A 106 -1.21 5.76 -8.97
N LEU A 107 -0.57 6.79 -8.44
CA LEU A 107 -1.19 7.76 -7.54
C LEU A 107 -2.32 8.50 -8.26
N PHE A 108 -2.06 8.99 -9.47
CA PHE A 108 -3.08 9.65 -10.27
C PHE A 108 -4.25 8.73 -10.61
N GLN A 109 -3.98 7.46 -10.94
CA GLN A 109 -5.02 6.45 -11.19
C GLN A 109 -5.83 6.15 -9.92
N ALA A 110 -5.15 6.02 -8.77
CA ALA A 110 -5.81 5.77 -7.50
C ALA A 110 -6.77 6.92 -7.14
N LEU A 111 -6.34 8.17 -7.31
CA LEU A 111 -7.18 9.35 -7.09
C LEU A 111 -8.41 9.44 -7.99
N LYS A 112 -8.39 8.76 -9.14
CA LYS A 112 -9.51 8.70 -10.09
C LYS A 112 -10.29 7.39 -10.00
N SER A 113 -9.93 6.49 -9.08
CA SER A 113 -10.56 5.19 -8.99
C SER A 113 -12.02 5.31 -8.54
N PRO A 114 -12.95 4.58 -9.19
CA PRO A 114 -14.33 4.50 -8.71
C PRO A 114 -14.45 3.69 -7.40
N LEU A 115 -13.40 2.96 -7.02
CA LEU A 115 -13.37 2.16 -5.80
C LEU A 115 -12.92 3.04 -4.63
N SER A 116 -13.83 3.31 -3.70
CA SER A 116 -13.60 4.22 -2.56
C SER A 116 -12.35 3.89 -1.75
N ARG A 117 -12.01 2.60 -1.61
CA ARG A 117 -10.81 2.18 -0.86
C ARG A 117 -9.50 2.51 -1.59
N VAL A 118 -9.47 2.32 -2.90
CA VAL A 118 -8.31 2.67 -3.76
C VAL A 118 -8.17 4.19 -3.85
N HIS A 119 -9.29 4.90 -3.96
CA HIS A 119 -9.30 6.35 -3.90
C HIS A 119 -8.81 6.89 -2.56
N ALA A 120 -9.24 6.28 -1.44
CA ALA A 120 -8.74 6.61 -0.10
C ALA A 120 -7.23 6.38 0.03
N LEU A 121 -6.68 5.30 -0.55
CA LEU A 121 -5.24 5.08 -0.63
C LEU A 121 -4.54 6.24 -1.39
N GLY A 122 -5.10 6.68 -2.51
CA GLY A 122 -4.57 7.83 -3.24
C GLY A 122 -4.55 9.12 -2.40
N LEU A 123 -5.66 9.43 -1.72
CA LEU A 123 -5.77 10.59 -0.83
C LEU A 123 -4.78 10.50 0.34
N SER A 124 -4.58 9.31 0.93
CA SER A 124 -3.63 9.11 2.03
C SER A 124 -2.17 9.34 1.60
N GLN A 125 -1.83 9.06 0.34
CA GLN A 125 -0.52 9.37 -0.21
C GLN A 125 -0.35 10.87 -0.48
N VAL A 126 -1.39 11.54 -1.00
CA VAL A 126 -1.36 13.00 -1.24
C VAL A 126 -1.21 13.78 0.06
N ASP A 127 -1.88 13.34 1.14
CA ASP A 127 -1.83 14.01 2.45
C ASP A 127 -0.41 14.20 3.00
N LYS A 128 0.53 13.36 2.57
CA LYS A 128 1.94 13.46 2.94
C LYS A 128 2.58 14.79 2.54
N VAL A 129 2.03 15.50 1.55
CA VAL A 129 2.47 16.84 1.15
C VAL A 129 2.41 17.84 2.31
N ALA A 130 1.52 17.61 3.30
CA ALA A 130 1.41 18.46 4.49
C ALA A 130 2.67 18.43 5.38
N LYS A 131 3.53 17.42 5.22
CA LYS A 131 4.80 17.28 5.94
C LYS A 131 6.00 17.76 5.13
N GLU A 132 5.78 18.35 3.96
CA GLU A 132 6.83 18.76 3.04
C GLU A 132 7.01 20.28 2.95
N ASP A 133 8.09 20.69 2.29
CA ASP A 133 8.41 22.08 2.05
C ASP A 133 7.34 22.77 1.19
N VAL A 134 7.19 24.08 1.41
CA VAL A 134 6.22 24.94 0.69
C VAL A 134 6.40 24.89 -0.84
N SER A 135 7.63 24.66 -1.32
CA SER A 135 7.93 24.48 -2.75
C SER A 135 7.22 23.25 -3.34
N VAL A 136 7.18 22.14 -2.59
CA VAL A 136 6.52 20.89 -2.98
C VAL A 136 5.01 21.09 -3.00
N LEU A 137 4.46 21.76 -1.98
CA LEU A 137 3.04 22.13 -1.97
C LEU A 137 2.67 23.00 -3.17
N ARG A 138 3.48 24.00 -3.51
CA ARG A 138 3.24 24.87 -4.68
C ARG A 138 3.26 24.08 -5.99
N SER A 139 4.20 23.14 -6.13
CA SER A 139 4.27 22.24 -7.29
C SER A 139 3.03 21.36 -7.37
N MET A 140 2.60 20.79 -6.23
CA MET A 140 1.39 19.97 -6.14
C MET A 140 0.14 20.74 -6.58
N LEU A 141 -0.05 21.99 -6.13
CA LEU A 141 -1.18 22.85 -6.53
C LEU A 141 -1.26 23.12 -8.04
N GLN A 142 -0.13 22.99 -8.76
CA GLN A 142 -0.06 23.19 -10.21
C GLN A 142 -0.17 21.87 -11.00
N SER A 143 -0.29 20.73 -10.31
CA SER A 143 -0.28 19.40 -10.90
C SER A 143 -1.68 18.85 -11.15
N ASP A 144 -1.79 17.90 -12.08
CA ASP A 144 -3.02 17.14 -12.31
C ASP A 144 -3.43 16.29 -11.10
N ILE A 145 -2.49 15.96 -10.22
CA ILE A 145 -2.73 15.25 -8.95
C ILE A 145 -3.61 16.08 -8.02
N PHE A 146 -3.39 17.40 -7.93
CA PHE A 146 -4.25 18.27 -7.13
C PHE A 146 -5.68 18.30 -7.65
N ASN A 147 -5.85 18.46 -8.97
CA ASN A 147 -7.17 18.44 -9.59
C ASN A 147 -7.91 17.12 -9.33
N ALA A 148 -7.21 15.98 -9.47
CA ALA A 148 -7.76 14.67 -9.16
C ALA A 148 -8.14 14.53 -7.67
N ALA A 149 -7.29 15.00 -6.77
CA ALA A 149 -7.57 14.96 -5.34
C ALA A 149 -8.79 15.82 -4.96
N VAL A 150 -8.90 17.04 -5.46
CA VAL A 150 -9.99 17.98 -5.14
C VAL A 150 -11.36 17.47 -5.60
N VAL A 151 -11.43 16.89 -6.79
CA VAL A 151 -12.68 16.29 -7.31
C VAL A 151 -13.14 15.12 -6.41
N GLY A 152 -12.22 14.46 -5.72
CA GLY A 152 -12.49 13.36 -4.81
C GLY A 152 -12.97 13.74 -3.39
N ILE A 153 -12.87 15.01 -3.00
CA ILE A 153 -13.09 15.45 -1.60
C ILE A 153 -14.56 15.33 -1.15
N ALA A 154 -15.52 15.22 -2.07
CA ALA A 154 -16.93 15.05 -1.72
C ALA A 154 -17.36 13.59 -1.44
N SER A 155 -16.42 12.65 -1.34
CA SER A 155 -16.70 11.20 -1.26
C SER A 155 -16.40 10.58 0.12
N ASP A 156 -17.04 9.44 0.42
CA ASP A 156 -16.81 8.63 1.63
C ASP A 156 -15.34 8.21 1.82
N SER A 157 -14.54 8.30 0.77
CA SER A 157 -13.10 7.98 0.72
C SER A 157 -12.26 8.77 1.72
N ILE A 158 -12.64 10.00 2.07
CA ILE A 158 -11.94 10.78 3.11
C ILE A 158 -12.02 10.08 4.47
N SER A 159 -13.22 9.61 4.84
CA SER A 159 -13.42 8.93 6.12
C SER A 159 -12.62 7.63 6.22
N ILE A 160 -12.47 6.92 5.10
CA ILE A 160 -11.66 5.70 4.98
C ILE A 160 -10.18 6.06 5.12
N ALA A 161 -9.70 7.08 4.41
CA ALA A 161 -8.31 7.52 4.46
C ALA A 161 -7.89 7.95 5.89
N GLU A 162 -8.75 8.70 6.58
CA GLU A 162 -8.50 9.12 7.97
C GLU A 162 -8.43 7.92 8.93
N ARG A 163 -9.32 6.93 8.76
CA ARG A 163 -9.29 5.70 9.56
C ARG A 163 -8.02 4.88 9.32
N SER A 164 -7.57 4.78 8.07
CA SER A 164 -6.30 4.14 7.72
C SER A 164 -5.11 4.80 8.42
N LYS A 165 -5.03 6.14 8.38
CA LYS A 165 -3.97 6.90 9.07
C LYS A 165 -3.95 6.62 10.57
N GLN A 166 -5.11 6.64 11.22
CA GLN A 166 -5.22 6.35 12.66
C GLN A 166 -4.79 4.92 13.00
N THR A 167 -5.00 3.97 12.09
CA THR A 167 -4.59 2.57 12.30
C THR A 167 -3.07 2.41 12.20
N LEU A 168 -2.43 3.13 11.29
CA LEU A 168 -0.97 3.11 11.10
C LEU A 168 -0.17 3.88 12.16
N ALA A 169 -0.83 4.75 12.94
CA ALA A 169 -0.21 5.54 13.99
C ALA A 169 -0.18 4.85 15.37
N LYS A 170 -0.81 3.68 15.50
CA LYS A 170 -0.83 2.85 16.71
C LYS A 170 0.34 1.89 16.73
#